data_AF-A0A5C8JRX2-F1
#
_entry.id   AF-A0A5C8JRX2-F1
#
_cell.length_a   1.000
_cell.length_b   1.000
_cell.length_c   1.000
_cell.angle_alpha   90.00
_cell.angle_beta   90.00
_cell.angle_gamma   90.00
#
_symmetry.space_group_name_H-M   'P 1'
#
loop_
_entity.id
_entity.type
_entity.pdbx_description
1 polymer ?
#
loop_
_entity_poly.entity_id
_entity_poly.type
_entity_poly.pdbx_seq_one_letter_code
_entity_poly.pdbx_strand_id
1 'polypeptide(L)'
;MVTQVVQRSGYLTAFRAAALLNAAAVLFQAVTAGQMLGGAGPGMHGAGSGAVHVLGLVLLVTAVLLWRPGRGAGWPALVSLVALLLGFVQTMLGGSGQVLVHVPLGAALFGVSVWLVTWSWRP
;
A
#
# COMPACT_ATOMS: atom_id res chain seq x y z
N MET A 1 30.73 -10.32 -2.96
CA MET A 1 29.54 -11.14 -3.34
C MET A 1 28.63 -11.40 -2.15
N VAL A 2 29.12 -11.91 -1.00
CA VAL A 2 28.31 -12.21 0.20
C VAL A 2 27.55 -11.00 0.75
N THR A 3 28.20 -9.83 0.89
CA THR A 3 27.57 -8.60 1.39
C THR A 3 26.40 -8.11 0.52
N GLN A 4 26.51 -8.25 -0.80
CA GLN A 4 25.46 -7.90 -1.76
C GLN A 4 24.23 -8.80 -1.64
N VAL A 5 24.44 -10.11 -1.43
CA VAL A 5 23.34 -11.08 -1.22
C VAL A 5 22.60 -10.79 0.09
N VAL A 6 23.34 -10.51 1.17
CA VAL A 6 22.76 -10.15 2.47
C VAL A 6 21.98 -8.84 2.40
N GLN A 7 22.52 -7.81 1.74
CA GLN A 7 21.83 -6.52 1.55
C GLN A 7 20.52 -6.69 0.76
N ARG A 8 20.56 -7.42 -0.37
CA ARG A 8 19.38 -7.71 -1.17
C ARG A 8 18.31 -8.47 -0.38
N SER A 9 18.72 -9.44 0.44
CA SER A 9 17.83 -10.20 1.33
C SER A 9 17.15 -9.29 2.38
N GLY A 10 17.93 -8.38 2.98
CA GLY A 10 17.40 -7.38 3.93
C GLY A 10 16.38 -6.44 3.29
N TYR A 11 16.69 -5.88 2.12
CA TYR A 11 15.77 -4.98 1.42
C TYR A 11 14.48 -5.69 0.97
N LEU A 12 14.59 -6.94 0.51
CA LEU A 12 13.40 -7.73 0.15
C LEU A 12 12.53 -8.00 1.38
N THR A 13 13.14 -8.30 2.53
CA THR A 13 12.41 -8.50 3.80
C THR A 13 11.71 -7.22 4.24
N ALA A 14 12.36 -6.06 4.15
CA ALA A 14 11.75 -4.77 4.45
C ALA A 14 10.58 -4.46 3.50
N PHE A 15 10.74 -4.69 2.20
CA PHE A 15 9.67 -4.53 1.21
C PHE A 15 8.47 -5.44 1.51
N ARG A 16 8.71 -6.72 1.83
CA ARG A 16 7.67 -7.68 2.23
C ARG A 16 6.86 -7.19 3.43
N ALA A 17 7.53 -6.73 4.47
CA ALA A 17 6.87 -6.19 5.66
C ALA A 17 6.04 -4.94 5.33
N ALA A 18 6.60 -4.01 4.56
CA ALA A 18 5.89 -2.81 4.13
C ALA A 18 4.66 -3.12 3.26
N ALA A 19 4.78 -4.08 2.34
CA ALA A 19 3.69 -4.50 1.46
C ALA A 19 2.55 -5.17 2.26
N LEU A 20 2.87 -6.03 3.23
CA LEU A 20 1.90 -6.64 4.13
C LEU A 20 1.17 -5.59 4.97
N LEU A 21 1.91 -4.66 5.57
CA LEU A 21 1.32 -3.60 6.40
C LEU A 21 0.43 -2.68 5.55
N ASN A 22 0.87 -2.31 4.34
CA ASN A 22 0.06 -1.51 3.44
C ASN A 22 -1.23 -2.25 3.03
N ALA A 23 -1.16 -3.53 2.66
CA ALA A 23 -2.35 -4.33 2.35
C ALA A 23 -3.30 -4.45 3.54
N ALA A 24 -2.78 -4.66 4.74
CA ALA A 24 -3.56 -4.72 5.97
C ALA A 24 -4.24 -3.37 6.29
N ALA A 25 -3.56 -2.25 6.07
CA ALA A 25 -4.13 -0.92 6.27
C ALA A 25 -5.25 -0.60 5.27
N VAL A 26 -5.09 -0.99 4.00
CA VAL A 26 -6.17 -0.85 3.00
C VAL A 26 -7.35 -1.77 3.33
N LEU A 27 -7.10 -2.99 3.79
CA LEU A 27 -8.17 -3.88 4.27
C LEU A 27 -8.91 -3.27 5.48
N PHE A 28 -8.18 -2.67 6.42
CA PHE A 28 -8.77 -1.96 7.55
C PHE A 28 -9.64 -0.77 7.11
N GLN A 29 -9.25 -0.05 6.05
CA GLN A 29 -10.12 0.97 5.43
C GLN A 29 -11.42 0.37 4.89
N ALA A 30 -11.37 -0.79 4.24
CA ALA A 30 -12.59 -1.48 3.77
C ALA A 30 -13.51 -1.91 4.93
N VAL A 31 -12.94 -2.42 6.03
CA VAL A 31 -13.70 -2.79 7.24
C VAL A 31 -14.36 -1.56 7.85
N THR A 32 -13.62 -0.47 8.04
CA THR A 32 -14.16 0.78 8.61
C THR A 32 -15.18 1.45 7.71
N ALA A 33 -15.04 1.37 6.38
CA ALA A 33 -16.08 1.79 5.45
C ALA A 33 -17.37 0.98 5.62
N GLY A 34 -17.26 -0.35 5.75
CA GLY A 34 -18.40 -1.22 6.03
C GLY A 34 -19.09 -0.90 7.36
N GLN A 35 -18.32 -0.59 8.40
CA GLN A 35 -18.85 -0.13 9.69
C GLN A 35 -19.61 1.20 9.56
N MET A 36 -19.11 2.15 8.77
CA MET A 36 -19.81 3.41 8.50
C MET A 36 -21.14 3.20 7.79
N LEU A 37 -21.18 2.30 6.81
CA LEU A 37 -22.43 1.90 6.16
C LEU A 37 -23.42 1.26 7.15
N GLY A 38 -22.91 0.59 8.19
CA GLY A 38 -23.67 0.06 9.31
C GLY A 38 -24.06 1.06 10.39
N GLY A 39 -23.75 2.36 10.21
CA GLY A 39 -24.14 3.45 11.13
C GLY A 39 -23.03 3.94 12.07
N ALA A 40 -21.80 3.43 11.97
CA ALA A 40 -20.67 3.99 12.71
C ALA A 40 -20.27 5.38 12.17
N GLY A 41 -19.69 6.21 13.03
CA GLY A 41 -19.17 7.53 12.62
C GLY A 41 -17.94 7.44 11.69
N PRO A 42 -17.63 8.52 10.93
CA PRO A 42 -16.55 8.51 9.94
C PRO A 42 -15.13 8.56 10.54
N GLY A 43 -14.99 8.75 11.84
CA GLY A 43 -13.72 9.07 12.49
C GLY A 43 -12.61 8.06 12.23
N MET A 44 -12.89 6.76 12.38
CA MET A 44 -11.89 5.70 12.18
C MET A 44 -11.45 5.58 10.72
N HIS A 45 -12.40 5.67 9.79
CA HIS A 45 -12.10 5.60 8.36
C HIS A 45 -11.28 6.82 7.92
N GLY A 46 -11.75 8.02 8.28
CA GLY A 46 -11.07 9.28 7.99
C GLY A 46 -9.64 9.33 8.55
N ALA A 47 -9.45 9.01 9.84
CA ALA A 47 -8.13 8.97 10.46
C ALA A 47 -7.23 7.88 9.86
N GLY A 48 -7.79 6.71 9.52
CA GLY A 48 -7.04 5.60 8.94
C GLY A 48 -6.50 5.88 7.54
N SER A 49 -7.07 6.86 6.81
CA SER A 49 -6.54 7.27 5.50
C SER A 49 -5.08 7.78 5.60
N GLY A 50 -4.74 8.51 6.67
CA GLY A 50 -3.37 8.97 6.90
C GLY A 50 -2.38 7.82 7.13
N ALA A 51 -2.81 6.76 7.83
CA ALA A 51 -2.00 5.57 8.03
C ALA A 51 -1.71 4.85 6.70
N VAL A 52 -2.68 4.81 5.78
CA VAL A 52 -2.47 4.25 4.43
C VAL A 52 -1.43 5.06 3.65
N HIS A 53 -1.45 6.40 3.72
CA HIS A 53 -0.44 7.23 3.04
C HIS A 53 0.96 7.01 3.59
N VAL A 54 1.10 6.98 4.92
CA VAL A 54 2.40 6.72 5.57
C VAL A 54 2.93 5.35 5.16
N LEU A 55 2.10 4.31 5.22
CA LEU A 55 2.51 2.96 4.83
C LEU A 55 2.76 2.84 3.31
N GLY A 56 2.02 3.57 2.48
CA GLY A 56 2.29 3.68 1.04
C GLY A 56 3.64 4.33 0.74
N LEU A 57 4.01 5.36 1.49
CA LEU A 57 5.33 5.99 1.39
C LEU A 57 6.44 5.03 1.84
N VAL A 58 6.25 4.32 2.96
CA VAL A 58 7.20 3.30 3.45
C VAL A 58 7.37 2.18 2.41
N LEU A 59 6.27 1.73 1.79
CA LEU A 59 6.30 0.75 0.70
C LEU A 59 7.10 1.28 -0.50
N LEU A 60 6.87 2.52 -0.93
CA LEU A 60 7.66 3.16 -1.99
C LEU A 60 9.15 3.22 -1.65
N VAL A 61 9.50 3.69 -0.45
CA VAL A 61 10.90 3.81 0.00
C VAL A 61 11.58 2.45 -0.01
N THR A 62 10.95 1.43 0.59
CA THR A 62 11.52 0.07 0.61
C THR A 62 11.62 -0.54 -0.80
N ALA A 63 10.69 -0.25 -1.70
CA ALA A 63 10.78 -0.65 -3.11
C ALA A 63 11.96 0.02 -3.83
N VAL A 64 12.20 1.31 -3.59
CA VAL A 64 13.36 2.04 -4.14
C VAL A 64 14.67 1.47 -3.59
N LEU A 65 14.72 1.11 -2.30
CA LEU A 65 15.88 0.45 -1.69
C LEU A 65 16.12 -0.94 -2.28
N LEU A 66 15.07 -1.73 -2.49
CA LEU A 66 15.19 -3.02 -3.17
C LEU A 66 15.73 -2.85 -4.60
N TRP A 67 15.30 -1.80 -5.31
CA TRP A 67 15.70 -1.53 -6.69
C TRP A 67 17.12 -0.98 -6.82
N ARG A 68 17.41 0.19 -6.23
CA ARG A 68 18.63 0.94 -6.52
C ARG A 68 19.85 0.37 -5.80
N PRO A 69 19.91 0.36 -4.45
CA PRO A 69 21.02 -0.28 -3.75
C PRO A 69 20.92 -1.81 -3.77
N GLY A 70 19.72 -2.40 -3.71
CA GLY A 70 19.53 -3.86 -3.73
C GLY A 70 19.66 -4.53 -5.10
N ARG A 71 19.70 -3.74 -6.19
CA ARG A 71 19.76 -4.20 -7.59
C ARG A 71 18.64 -5.19 -7.97
N GLY A 72 17.51 -5.12 -7.27
CA GLY A 72 16.30 -5.90 -7.54
C GLY A 72 15.45 -5.28 -8.64
N ALA A 73 14.25 -5.83 -8.83
CA ALA A 73 13.30 -5.30 -9.81
C ALA A 73 12.89 -3.86 -9.46
N GLY A 74 12.88 -2.96 -10.46
CA GLY A 74 12.51 -1.55 -10.28
C GLY A 74 11.03 -1.24 -10.42
N TRP A 75 10.28 -2.10 -11.11
CA TRP A 75 8.85 -1.90 -11.34
C TRP A 75 8.01 -1.81 -10.05
N PRO A 76 8.31 -2.49 -8.91
CA PRO A 76 7.54 -2.35 -7.68
C PRO A 76 7.61 -0.93 -7.13
N ALA A 77 8.70 -0.19 -7.37
CA ALA A 77 8.80 1.20 -6.96
C ALA A 77 7.83 2.08 -7.77
N LEU A 78 7.70 1.84 -9.08
CA LEU A 78 6.73 2.57 -9.91
C LEU A 78 5.29 2.26 -9.48
N VAL A 79 4.96 0.98 -9.25
CA VAL A 79 3.62 0.58 -8.79
C VAL A 79 3.31 1.18 -7.42
N SER A 80 4.27 1.17 -6.49
CA SER A 80 4.11 1.76 -5.16
C SER A 80 3.93 3.28 -5.22
N LEU A 81 4.63 3.96 -6.14
CA LEU A 81 4.45 5.40 -6.37
C LEU A 81 3.04 5.70 -6.89
N VAL A 82 2.58 4.97 -7.91
CA VAL A 82 1.23 5.15 -8.46
C VAL A 82 0.17 4.85 -7.40
N ALA A 83 0.33 3.78 -6.62
CA ALA A 83 -0.58 3.44 -5.54
C ALA A 83 -0.63 4.52 -4.45
N LEU A 84 0.51 5.12 -4.08
CA LEU A 84 0.57 6.23 -3.14
C LEU A 84 -0.19 7.45 -3.66
N LEU A 85 0.04 7.85 -4.92
CA LEU A 85 -0.65 8.97 -5.55
C LEU A 85 -2.16 8.73 -5.64
N LEU A 86 -2.58 7.53 -6.04
CA LEU A 86 -3.98 7.13 -6.04
C LEU A 86 -4.57 7.07 -4.63
N GLY A 87 -3.77 6.80 -3.60
CA GLY A 87 -4.16 6.90 -2.20
C GLY A 87 -4.55 8.32 -1.77
N PHE A 88 -3.88 9.35 -2.29
CA PHE A 88 -4.31 10.75 -2.08
C PHE A 88 -5.60 11.06 -2.84
N VAL A 89 -5.75 10.55 -4.06
CA VAL A 89 -7.00 10.66 -4.82
C VAL A 89 -8.15 9.96 -4.07
N GLN A 90 -7.89 8.82 -3.43
CA GLN A 90 -8.87 8.12 -2.59
C GLN A 90 -9.37 8.97 -1.44
N THR A 91 -8.48 9.66 -0.71
CA THR A 91 -8.87 10.58 0.37
C THR A 91 -9.72 11.73 -0.16
N MET A 92 -9.37 12.31 -1.32
CA MET A 92 -10.18 13.35 -1.96
C MET A 92 -11.58 12.84 -2.35
N LEU A 93 -11.66 11.68 -3.00
CA LEU A 93 -12.94 11.08 -3.43
C LEU A 93 -13.81 10.69 -2.24
N GLY A 94 -13.20 10.12 -1.19
CA GLY A 94 -13.91 9.75 0.04
C GLY A 94 -14.43 10.98 0.78
N GLY A 95 -13.59 12.01 0.94
CA GLY A 95 -13.96 13.27 1.58
C GLY A 95 -15.01 14.09 0.81
N SER A 96 -15.12 13.91 -0.52
CA SER A 96 -16.13 14.54 -1.37
C SER A 96 -17.39 13.70 -1.57
N GLY A 97 -17.49 12.51 -0.94
CA GLY A 97 -18.66 11.64 -1.04
C GLY A 97 -18.82 10.93 -2.39
N GLN A 98 -17.78 10.87 -3.22
CA GLN A 98 -17.81 10.26 -4.55
C GLN A 98 -17.67 8.72 -4.48
N VAL A 99 -18.59 8.07 -3.77
CA VAL A 99 -18.53 6.65 -3.40
C VAL A 99 -18.43 5.72 -4.61
N LEU A 100 -19.12 6.06 -5.71
CA LEU A 100 -19.14 5.26 -6.96
C LEU A 100 -17.75 5.07 -7.58
N VAL A 101 -16.85 6.03 -7.41
CA VAL A 101 -15.45 5.93 -7.90
C VAL A 101 -14.52 5.53 -6.75
N HIS A 102 -14.78 6.04 -5.55
CA HIS A 102 -13.98 5.75 -4.37
C HIS A 102 -13.89 4.24 -4.09
N VAL A 103 -15.03 3.54 -4.02
CA VAL A 103 -15.08 2.12 -3.62
C VAL A 103 -14.38 1.20 -4.64
N PRO A 104 -14.67 1.26 -5.96
CA PRO A 104 -13.97 0.40 -6.92
C PRO A 104 -12.46 0.66 -6.97
N LEU A 105 -12.04 1.94 -6.90
CA LEU A 105 -10.61 2.28 -6.86
C LEU A 105 -9.94 1.80 -5.57
N GLY A 106 -10.61 1.89 -4.41
CA GLY A 106 -10.12 1.33 -3.16
C GLY A 106 -9.93 -0.19 -3.23
N ALA A 107 -10.90 -0.91 -3.82
CA ALA A 107 -10.79 -2.35 -4.05
C ALA A 107 -9.65 -2.71 -5.02
N ALA A 108 -9.46 -1.93 -6.09
CA ALA A 108 -8.36 -2.12 -7.04
C ALA A 108 -7.00 -1.91 -6.35
N LEU A 109 -6.85 -0.87 -5.52
CA LEU A 109 -5.64 -0.61 -4.75
C LEU A 109 -5.35 -1.74 -3.75
N PHE A 110 -6.37 -2.27 -3.08
CA PHE A 110 -6.22 -3.46 -2.24
C PHE A 110 -5.67 -4.65 -3.04
N GLY A 111 -6.24 -4.91 -4.22
CA GLY A 111 -5.75 -5.94 -5.14
C GLY A 111 -4.29 -5.74 -5.55
N VAL A 112 -3.88 -4.50 -5.86
CA VAL A 112 -2.49 -4.15 -6.15
C VAL A 112 -1.57 -4.43 -4.96
N SER A 113 -1.96 -4.05 -3.74
CA SER A 113 -1.15 -4.32 -2.54
C SER A 113 -0.99 -5.83 -2.29
N VAL A 114 -2.06 -6.62 -2.45
CA VAL A 114 -2.00 -8.09 -2.37
C VAL A 114 -1.13 -8.68 -3.49
N TRP A 115 -1.19 -8.12 -4.70
CA TRP A 115 -0.34 -8.54 -5.80
C TRP A 115 1.15 -8.28 -5.51
N LEU A 116 1.50 -7.11 -4.98
CA LEU A 116 2.87 -6.81 -4.55
C LEU A 116 3.36 -7.75 -3.44
N VAL A 117 2.48 -8.06 -2.47
CA VAL A 117 2.72 -9.09 -1.46
C VAL A 117 3.04 -10.39 -2.18
N THR A 118 2.08 -11.01 -2.88
CA THR A 118 2.28 -12.32 -3.53
C THR A 118 3.51 -12.39 -4.44
N TRP A 119 3.77 -11.35 -5.25
CA TRP A 119 4.95 -11.27 -6.09
C TRP A 119 6.25 -11.37 -5.28
N SER A 120 6.32 -10.71 -4.13
CA SER A 120 7.55 -10.68 -3.33
C SER A 120 7.91 -12.02 -2.70
N TRP A 121 7.02 -13.01 -2.66
CA TRP A 121 7.29 -14.40 -2.24
C TRP A 121 7.43 -15.38 -3.42
N ARG A 122 7.30 -14.92 -4.67
CA ARG A 122 7.59 -15.78 -5.83
C ARG A 122 9.08 -16.09 -5.92
N PRO A 123 9.46 -17.32 -6.32
CA PRO A 123 10.84 -17.73 -6.49
C PRO A 123 11.56 -16.95 -7.59
#